data_AF-A0A950LA60-F1
#
_entry.id   AF-A0A950LA60-F1
#
_cell.length_a   1.000
_cell.length_b   1.000
_cell.length_c   1.000
_cell.angle_alpha   90.00
_cell.angle_beta   90.00
_cell.angle_gamma   90.00
#
_symmetry.space_group_name_H-M   'P 1'
#
loop_
_entity.id
_entity.type
_entity.pdbx_description
1 polymer ?
#
loop_
_entity_poly.entity_id
_entity_poly.type
_entity_poly.pdbx_seq_one_letter_code
_entity_poly.pdbx_strand_id
1 'polypeptide(L)'
;CVTCLLNERIAIATSPVQQAFEQYGVAYLKGDWTNQDPEITRLLREHDRDGVPLYLYYPPGGRAAEVLPQILTESMLLNRITPERG
;
A
#
# COMPACT_ATOMS: atom_id res chain seq x y z
N CYS A 1 14.93 1.87 2.90
CA CYS A 1 14.44 1.79 1.51
C CYS A 1 14.12 3.19 1.01
N VAL A 2 14.81 3.68 -0.03
CA VAL A 2 14.62 5.06 -0.54
C VAL A 2 13.25 5.22 -1.19
N THR A 3 12.84 4.27 -2.04
CA THR A 3 11.53 4.29 -2.72
C THR A 3 10.36 4.29 -1.73
N CYS A 4 10.49 3.57 -0.62
CA CYS A 4 9.46 3.52 0.42
C CYS A 4 9.27 4.88 1.08
N LEU A 5 10.37 5.59 1.39
CA LEU A 5 10.32 6.95 1.95
C LEU A 5 9.76 7.96 0.95
N LEU A 6 10.10 7.82 -0.34
CA LEU A 6 9.56 8.65 -1.41
C LEU A 6 8.04 8.47 -1.50
N ASN A 7 7.56 7.23 -1.67
CA ASN A 7 6.14 6.92 -1.79
C ASN A 7 5.33 7.34 -0.55
N GLU A 8 5.89 7.15 0.64
CA GLU A 8 5.28 7.64 1.88
C GLU A 8 5.03 9.14 1.78
N ARG A 9 6.04 9.91 1.35
CA ARG A 9 5.94 11.37 1.29
C ARG A 9 5.05 11.89 0.17
N ILE A 10 5.09 11.29 -1.02
CA ILE A 10 4.46 11.86 -2.23
C ILE A 10 3.08 11.28 -2.56
N ALA A 11 2.73 10.13 -1.97
CA ALA A 11 1.50 9.44 -2.29
C ALA A 11 0.70 9.08 -1.03
N ILE A 12 1.31 8.42 -0.04
CA ILE A 12 0.55 7.85 1.08
C ILE A 12 0.21 8.92 2.12
N ALA A 13 1.19 9.68 2.59
CA ALA A 13 1.03 10.66 3.68
C ALA A 13 0.49 12.02 3.19
N THR A 14 0.00 12.12 1.96
CA THR A 14 -0.60 13.36 1.47
C THR A 14 -1.99 13.54 2.06
N SER A 15 -2.37 14.80 2.33
CA SER A 15 -3.68 15.10 2.92
C SER A 15 -4.86 14.53 2.11
N PRO A 16 -4.87 14.58 0.76
CA PRO A 16 -5.96 13.98 -0.02
C PRO A 16 -6.12 12.48 0.20
N VAL A 17 -5.02 11.72 0.25
CA VAL A 17 -5.06 10.26 0.43
C VAL A 17 -5.43 9.89 1.86
N GLN A 18 -4.90 10.60 2.86
CA GLN A 18 -5.27 10.36 4.26
C GLN A 18 -6.76 10.65 4.51
N GLN A 19 -7.28 11.74 3.95
CA GLN A 19 -8.72 12.04 4.01
C GLN A 19 -9.56 10.98 3.30
N ALA A 20 -9.10 10.49 2.14
CA ALA A 20 -9.79 9.41 1.45
C ALA A 20 -9.78 8.10 2.26
N PHE A 21 -8.66 7.76 2.92
CA PHE A 21 -8.60 6.61 3.80
C PHE A 21 -9.64 6.70 4.93
N GLU A 22 -9.73 7.85 5.59
CA GLU A 22 -10.74 8.08 6.63
C GLU A 22 -12.17 8.02 6.07
N GLN A 23 -12.42 8.70 4.96
CA GLN A 23 -13.74 8.79 4.34
C GLN A 23 -14.27 7.42 3.89
N TYR A 24 -13.41 6.58 3.31
CA TYR A 24 -13.80 5.29 2.74
C TYR A 24 -13.46 4.10 3.64
N GLY A 25 -13.04 4.35 4.89
CA GLY A 25 -12.77 3.31 5.88
C GLY A 25 -11.59 2.40 5.53
N VAL A 26 -10.55 2.95 4.89
CA VAL A 26 -9.33 2.19 4.57
C VAL A 26 -8.37 2.23 5.75
N ALA A 27 -8.01 1.05 6.25
CA ALA A 27 -6.95 0.91 7.24
C ALA A 27 -5.57 0.87 6.56
N TYR A 28 -4.68 1.78 6.95
CA TYR A 28 -3.28 1.75 6.52
C TYR A 28 -2.44 0.90 7.49
N LEU A 29 -1.83 -0.17 6.97
CA LEU A 29 -0.93 -1.05 7.71
C LEU A 29 0.50 -0.91 7.17
N LYS A 30 1.46 -0.77 8.07
CA LYS A 30 2.88 -0.63 7.73
C LYS A 30 3.72 -1.69 8.45
N GLY A 31 4.39 -2.53 7.67
CA GLY A 31 5.40 -3.46 8.17
C GLY A 31 6.80 -2.86 8.09
N ASP A 32 7.53 -2.81 9.21
CA ASP A 32 8.93 -2.37 9.25
C ASP A 32 9.86 -3.56 8.98
N TRP A 33 10.49 -3.58 7.80
CA TRP A 33 11.43 -4.61 7.39
C TRP A 33 12.91 -4.19 7.55
N THR A 34 13.21 -3.21 8.42
CA THR A 34 14.59 -2.74 8.61
C THR A 34 15.53 -3.83 9.12
N ASN A 35 15.03 -4.73 9.98
CA ASN A 35 15.80 -5.83 10.57
C ASN A 35 15.56 -7.19 9.90
N GLN A 36 14.96 -7.21 8.69
CA GLN A 36 14.62 -8.44 7.96
C GLN A 36 13.79 -9.44 8.79
N ASP A 37 12.73 -8.94 9.43
CA ASP A 37 11.81 -9.77 10.21
C ASP A 37 11.38 -11.04 9.42
N PRO A 38 11.47 -12.26 10.00
CA PRO A 38 11.19 -13.50 9.28
C PRO A 38 9.76 -13.61 8.74
N GLU A 39 8.77 -13.09 9.47
CA GLU A 39 7.36 -13.16 9.08
C GLU A 39 7.09 -12.21 7.91
N ILE A 40 7.64 -11.00 7.95
CA ILE A 40 7.58 -10.06 6.81
C ILE A 40 8.36 -10.62 5.61
N THR A 41 9.51 -11.27 5.85
CA THR A 41 10.30 -11.92 4.79
C THR A 41 9.53 -13.04 4.11
N ARG A 42 8.75 -13.84 4.88
CA ARG A 42 7.86 -14.85 4.31
C ARG A 42 6.80 -14.22 3.43
N LEU A 43 6.11 -13.17 3.90
CA LEU A 43 5.11 -12.44 3.12
C LEU A 43 5.69 -11.88 1.82
N LEU A 44 6.89 -11.28 1.86
CA LEU A 44 7.56 -10.78 0.66
C LEU A 44 7.78 -11.89 -0.37
N ARG A 45 8.25 -13.07 0.05
CA ARG A 45 8.48 -14.21 -0.83
C ARG A 45 7.19 -14.82 -1.38
N GLU A 46 6.11 -14.83 -0.61
CA GLU A 46 4.77 -15.22 -1.10
C GLU A 46 4.30 -14.35 -2.27
N HIS A 47 4.85 -13.14 -2.40
CA HIS A 47 4.60 -12.21 -3.49
C HIS A 47 5.77 -12.09 -4.50
N ASP A 48 6.66 -13.09 -4.54
CA ASP A 48 7.85 -13.13 -5.41
C ASP A 48 8.73 -11.88 -5.25
N ARG A 49 8.99 -11.49 -4.01
CA ARG A 49 9.88 -10.38 -3.64
C ARG A 49 10.93 -10.83 -2.63
N ASP A 50 12.17 -10.43 -2.90
CA ASP A 50 13.29 -10.61 -1.95
C ASP A 50 13.48 -9.42 -1.01
N GLY A 51 12.65 -8.38 -1.14
CA GLY A 51 12.76 -7.16 -0.34
C GLY A 51 11.66 -6.15 -0.64
N VAL A 52 11.71 -5.03 0.10
CA VAL A 52 10.79 -3.90 -0.04
C VAL A 52 11.13 -3.01 -1.25
N PRO A 53 10.16 -2.28 -1.85
CA PRO A 53 8.77 -2.15 -1.42
C PRO A 53 7.84 -3.26 -1.91
N LEU A 54 6.88 -3.62 -1.07
CA LEU A 54 5.67 -4.34 -1.42
C LEU A 54 4.47 -3.53 -0.91
N TYR A 55 3.49 -3.28 -1.77
CA TYR A 55 2.24 -2.62 -1.43
C TYR A 55 1.09 -3.50 -1.86
N LEU A 56 0.16 -3.74 -0.94
CA LEU A 56 -1.01 -4.59 -1.14
C LEU A 56 -2.25 -3.77 -0.86
N TYR A 57 -3.22 -3.82 -1.75
CA TYR A 57 -4.55 -3.27 -1.53
C TYR A 57 -5.55 -4.40 -1.36
N TYR A 58 -6.32 -4.37 -0.27
CA TYR A 58 -7.34 -5.36 0.03
C TYR A 58 -8.71 -4.70 -0.20
N PRO A 59 -9.41 -5.02 -1.30
CA PRO A 59 -10.72 -4.42 -1.58
C PRO A 59 -11.77 -4.94 -0.59
N PRO A 60 -12.86 -4.19 -0.36
CA PRO A 60 -13.98 -4.65 0.44
C PRO A 60 -14.59 -5.95 -0.12
N GLY A 61 -15.23 -6.73 0.75
CA GLY A 61 -15.90 -7.98 0.36
C GLY A 61 -15.00 -9.22 0.34
N GLY A 62 -13.83 -9.18 0.97
CA GLY A 62 -12.96 -10.35 1.13
C GLY A 62 -12.29 -10.80 -0.17
N ARG A 63 -12.14 -9.88 -1.12
CA ARG A 63 -11.42 -10.13 -2.37
C ARG A 63 -9.93 -10.32 -2.11
N ALA A 64 -9.26 -11.04 -3.01
CA ALA A 64 -7.83 -11.23 -2.96
C ALA A 64 -7.08 -9.88 -3.02
N ALA A 65 -5.90 -9.85 -2.40
CA ALA A 65 -5.05 -8.67 -2.41
C ALA A 65 -4.60 -8.32 -3.82
N GLU A 66 -4.67 -7.05 -4.16
CA GLU A 66 -4.09 -6.49 -5.37
C GLU A 66 -2.68 -5.98 -5.07
N VAL A 67 -1.69 -6.47 -5.82
CA VAL A 67 -0.32 -5.96 -5.71
C VAL A 67 -0.24 -4.63 -6.45
N LEU A 68 0.13 -3.57 -5.74
CA LEU A 68 0.31 -2.24 -6.33
C LEU A 68 1.73 -2.09 -6.92
N PRO A 69 1.91 -1.14 -7.86
CA PRO A 69 3.23 -0.81 -8.40
C PRO A 69 4.22 -0.36 -7.32
N GLN A 70 5.51 -0.55 -7.58
CA GLN A 70 6.57 -0.11 -6.64
C GLN A 70 6.69 1.41 -6.52
N ILE A 71 6.26 2.15 -7.55
CA ILE A 71 6.16 3.61 -7.51
C ILE A 71 4.69 3.97 -7.41
N LEU A 72 4.34 4.67 -6.33
CA LEU A 72 2.98 5.11 -6.07
C LEU A 72 2.81 6.58 -6.49
N THR A 73 1.60 6.92 -6.90
CA THR A 73 1.17 8.30 -7.05
C THR A 73 -0.08 8.53 -6.23
N GLU A 74 -0.30 9.77 -5.79
CA GLU A 74 -1.52 10.17 -5.11
C GLU A 74 -2.78 9.78 -5.91
N SER A 75 -2.79 10.12 -7.20
CA SER A 75 -3.91 9.81 -8.10
C SER A 75 -4.21 8.32 -8.20
N MET A 76 -3.18 7.46 -8.23
CA MET A 76 -3.36 6.01 -8.29
C MET A 76 -4.03 5.48 -7.02
N LEU A 77 -3.60 5.96 -5.85
CA LEU A 77 -4.21 5.55 -4.58
C LEU A 77 -5.66 6.02 -4.50
N LEU A 78 -5.92 7.30 -4.81
CA LEU A 78 -7.27 7.85 -4.81
C LEU A 78 -8.19 7.03 -5.73
N ASN A 79 -7.77 6.74 -6.96
CA ASN A 79 -8.56 5.95 -7.91
C ASN A 79 -8.83 4.52 -7.43
N ARG A 80 -7.97 3.93 -6.60
CA ARG A 80 -8.16 2.57 -6.06
C ARG A 80 -9.11 2.54 -4.87
N ILE A 81 -9.12 3.60 -4.06
CA ILE A 81 -9.91 3.70 -2.84
C ILE A 81 -11.33 4.18 -3.14
N THR A 82 -11.48 5.10 -4.09
CA THR A 82 -12.79 5.61 -4.46
C THR A 82 -13.56 4.55 -5.24
N PRO A 83 -14.76 4.15 -4.79
CA PRO A 83 -15.62 3.28 -5.58
C PRO A 83 -15.86 3.92 -6.95
N GLU A 84 -15.75 3.14 -8.03
CA GLU A 84 -16.17 3.63 -9.33
C GLU A 84 -17.65 3.99 -9.25
N ARG A 85 -17.99 5.26 -9.48
CA ARG A 85 -19.37 5.69 -9.61
C ARG A 85 -19.89 5.11 -10.92
N GLY A 86 -20.61 3.99 -10.79
CA GLY A 86 -21.53 3.54 -11.84
C GLY A 86 -22.59 4.59 -12.12
#